data_AF-A0AA39GIA5-F1
#
_entry.id   AF-A0AA39GIA5-F1
#
_cell.length_a   1.000
_cell.length_b   1.000
_cell.length_c   1.000
_cell.angle_alpha   90.00
_cell.angle_beta   90.00
_cell.angle_gamma   90.00
#
_symmetry.space_group_name_H-M   'P 1'
#
loop_
_entity.id
_entity.type
_entity.pdbx_description
1 polymer ?
#
loop_
_entity_poly.entity_id
_entity_poly.type
_entity_poly.pdbx_seq_one_letter_code
_entity_poly.pdbx_strand_id
1 'polypeptide(L)'
;MTTYLCSGSGPCPVPPHPNLLARQKIEYAKVKGTAREEAFKKKHFMITKGQRTGIIPGLNDGTIFPKSHFGNHVPLATMRRAALDRTPLRGPINVVLVLVEFTDVKMAPNAKERFEKLFFSKGEIPTGSVNEFYEEVSNGKVSLAGEAVGPFTLSREKAYYANGAYGNIWPEPNSQTMANEAVTLATGAIDFSKYDNDKN
;
A
#
# COMPACT_ATOMS: atom_id res chain seq x y z
N MET A 1 -18.61 17.19 -18.53
CA MET A 1 -18.17 15.98 -17.81
C MET A 1 -18.38 16.23 -16.34
N THR A 2 -19.40 15.60 -15.75
CA THR A 2 -19.66 15.69 -14.31
C THR A 2 -18.55 14.92 -13.60
N THR A 3 -17.65 15.64 -12.92
CA THR A 3 -16.59 15.03 -12.10
C THR A 3 -17.25 14.34 -10.91
N TYR A 4 -17.24 13.01 -10.91
CA TYR A 4 -17.69 12.21 -9.77
C TYR A 4 -16.69 12.40 -8.64
N LEU A 5 -17.00 13.20 -7.62
CA LEU A 5 -16.14 13.40 -6.46
C LEU A 5 -16.25 12.21 -5.51
N CYS A 6 -15.12 11.60 -5.15
CA CYS A 6 -15.07 10.61 -4.08
C CYS A 6 -15.35 11.32 -2.75
N SER A 7 -16.59 11.23 -2.27
CA SER A 7 -17.09 11.93 -1.08
C SER A 7 -16.72 11.26 0.25
N GLY A 8 -15.73 10.34 0.27
CA GLY A 8 -15.34 9.59 1.45
C GLY A 8 -16.37 8.55 1.96
N SER A 9 -17.60 8.53 1.43
CA SER A 9 -18.70 7.67 1.86
C SER A 9 -18.90 6.41 1.01
N GLY A 10 -17.91 6.03 0.20
CA GLY A 10 -17.95 4.83 -0.64
C GLY A 10 -16.61 4.51 -1.31
N PRO A 11 -16.47 3.34 -1.96
CA PRO A 11 -15.22 2.96 -2.62
C PRO A 11 -14.88 3.98 -3.72
N CYS A 12 -13.62 4.44 -3.72
CA CYS A 12 -13.08 5.33 -4.75
C CYS A 12 -12.28 4.49 -5.75
N PRO A 13 -12.90 4.03 -6.86
CA PRO A 13 -12.21 3.22 -7.85
C PRO A 13 -11.06 4.00 -8.52
N VAL A 14 -9.96 3.29 -8.78
CA VAL A 14 -8.82 3.82 -9.54
C VAL A 14 -9.23 3.97 -11.01
N PRO A 15 -8.80 5.01 -11.74
CA PRO A 15 -9.13 5.19 -13.14
C PRO A 15 -8.66 3.98 -13.95
N PRO A 16 -9.48 3.50 -14.90
CA PRO A 16 -9.09 2.37 -15.73
C PRO A 16 -7.90 2.72 -16.61
N HIS A 17 -7.17 1.68 -17.03
CA HIS A 17 -6.01 1.80 -17.92
C HIS A 17 -6.30 2.73 -19.12
N PRO A 18 -5.37 3.62 -19.53
CA PRO A 18 -5.58 4.59 -20.61
C PRO A 18 -6.08 3.96 -21.92
N ASN A 19 -5.59 2.78 -22.29
CA ASN A 19 -6.06 2.05 -23.47
C ASN A 19 -7.54 1.66 -23.38
N LEU A 20 -8.05 1.34 -22.20
CA LEU A 20 -9.48 1.06 -22.00
C LEU A 20 -10.30 2.35 -22.22
N LEU A 21 -9.86 3.48 -21.66
CA LEU A 21 -10.49 4.78 -21.89
C LEU A 21 -10.51 5.15 -23.39
N ALA A 22 -9.41 4.92 -24.10
CA ALA A 22 -9.31 5.17 -25.53
C ALA A 22 -10.27 4.29 -26.35
N ARG A 23 -10.29 2.98 -26.08
CA ARG A 23 -11.24 2.04 -26.73
C ARG A 23 -12.68 2.45 -26.49
N GLN A 24 -13.03 2.83 -25.27
CA GLN A 24 -14.38 3.26 -24.92
C GLN A 24 -14.81 4.54 -25.65
N LYS A 25 -13.90 5.50 -25.88
CA LYS A 25 -14.18 6.69 -26.69
C LYS A 25 -14.48 6.34 -28.15
N ILE A 26 -13.73 5.39 -28.72
CA ILE A 26 -13.97 4.89 -30.08
C ILE A 26 -15.34 4.21 -30.17
N GLU A 27 -15.68 3.36 -29.21
CA GLU A 27 -16.99 2.70 -29.17
C GLU A 27 -18.14 3.70 -28.98
N TYR A 28 -17.96 4.73 -28.15
CA TYR A 28 -18.95 5.80 -28.01
C TYR A 28 -19.22 6.52 -29.34
N ALA A 29 -18.17 6.81 -30.10
CA ALA A 29 -18.31 7.46 -31.40
C ALA A 29 -19.16 6.66 -32.39
N LYS A 30 -19.17 5.31 -32.27
CA LYS A 30 -20.00 4.42 -33.11
C LYS A 30 -21.48 4.41 -32.73
N VAL A 31 -21.81 4.70 -31.47
CA VAL A 31 -23.19 4.63 -30.95
C VAL A 31 -23.82 6.00 -30.69
N LYS A 32 -23.05 7.08 -30.81
CA LYS A 32 -23.52 8.46 -30.67
C LYS A 32 -24.59 8.76 -31.72
N GLY A 33 -25.74 9.30 -31.29
CA GLY A 33 -26.92 9.59 -32.11
C GLY A 33 -27.82 8.37 -32.37
N THR A 34 -27.50 7.20 -31.81
CA THR A 34 -28.30 5.98 -31.99
C THR A 34 -29.15 5.68 -30.77
N ALA A 35 -30.17 4.83 -30.91
CA ALA A 35 -30.97 4.32 -29.78
C ALA A 35 -30.14 3.62 -28.69
N ARG A 36 -28.89 3.23 -28.98
CA ARG A 36 -27.98 2.57 -28.04
C ARG A 36 -27.13 3.55 -27.22
N GLU A 37 -27.20 4.85 -27.50
CA GLU A 37 -26.38 5.87 -26.83
C GLU A 37 -26.59 5.88 -25.31
N GLU A 38 -27.84 5.86 -24.85
CA GLU A 38 -28.15 5.93 -23.41
C GLU A 38 -27.73 4.66 -22.65
N ALA A 39 -27.94 3.49 -23.25
CA ALA A 39 -27.46 2.22 -22.69
C ALA A 39 -25.92 2.20 -22.61
N PHE A 40 -25.25 2.71 -23.63
CA PHE A 40 -23.79 2.84 -23.65
C PHE A 40 -23.32 3.82 -22.57
N LYS A 41 -23.91 5.02 -22.44
CA LYS A 41 -23.55 6.00 -21.40
C LYS A 41 -23.66 5.41 -19.99
N LYS A 42 -24.73 4.68 -19.69
CA LYS A 42 -24.90 4.01 -18.38
C LYS A 42 -23.80 2.98 -18.11
N LYS A 43 -23.49 2.13 -19.08
CA LYS A 43 -22.42 1.10 -18.96
C LYS A 43 -21.02 1.74 -18.90
N HIS A 44 -20.79 2.73 -19.75
CA HIS A 44 -19.55 3.51 -19.81
C HIS A 44 -19.27 4.21 -18.49
N PHE A 45 -20.27 4.90 -17.93
CA PHE A 45 -20.16 5.57 -16.64
C PHE A 45 -19.71 4.64 -15.50
N MET A 46 -20.20 3.38 -15.49
CA MET A 46 -19.77 2.39 -14.51
C MET A 46 -18.32 1.91 -14.71
N ILE A 47 -17.86 1.79 -15.96
CA ILE A 47 -16.51 1.30 -16.30
C ILE A 47 -15.45 2.40 -16.15
N THR A 48 -15.82 3.65 -16.44
CA THR A 48 -14.91 4.80 -16.34
C THR A 48 -15.05 5.54 -15.03
N LYS A 49 -15.83 5.02 -14.07
CA LYS A 49 -15.84 5.53 -12.70
C LYS A 49 -14.47 5.28 -12.11
N GLY A 50 -13.67 6.34 -12.04
CA GLY A 50 -12.45 6.39 -11.27
C GLY A 50 -11.89 7.80 -11.29
N GLN A 51 -11.44 8.28 -10.13
CA GLN A 51 -10.85 9.61 -10.03
C GLN A 51 -9.34 9.53 -10.09
N ARG A 52 -8.71 10.56 -10.66
CA ARG A 52 -7.24 10.73 -10.52
C ARG A 52 -6.86 10.50 -9.05
N THR A 53 -5.87 9.65 -8.85
CA THR A 53 -5.21 9.48 -7.56
C THR A 53 -4.77 10.85 -7.02
N GLY A 54 -4.82 11.04 -5.69
CA GLY A 54 -4.42 12.30 -5.04
C GLY A 54 -5.54 13.28 -4.70
N ILE A 55 -6.77 12.82 -4.46
CA ILE A 55 -7.78 13.61 -3.74
C ILE A 55 -7.76 13.25 -2.24
N ILE A 56 -7.42 12.00 -1.92
CA ILE A 56 -7.14 11.54 -0.57
C ILE A 56 -5.64 11.78 -0.30
N PRO A 57 -5.27 12.67 0.64
CA PRO A 57 -3.87 12.87 0.99
C PRO A 57 -3.22 11.57 1.45
N GLY A 58 -2.03 11.26 0.93
CA GLY A 58 -1.30 10.02 1.22
C GLY A 58 -1.59 8.87 0.26
N LEU A 59 -2.57 9.00 -0.63
CA LEU A 59 -2.87 7.98 -1.64
C LEU A 59 -2.28 8.33 -3.00
N ASN A 60 -1.11 7.76 -3.30
CA ASN A 60 -0.39 7.90 -4.59
C ASN A 60 -0.13 9.37 -4.97
N ASP A 61 0.05 10.25 -3.99
CA ASP A 61 0.21 11.69 -4.21
C ASP A 61 1.54 12.25 -3.69
N GLY A 62 2.45 11.38 -3.23
CA GLY A 62 3.76 11.76 -2.70
C GLY A 62 3.75 12.28 -1.27
N THR A 63 2.57 12.38 -0.64
CA THR A 63 2.48 12.76 0.78
C THR A 63 2.94 11.58 1.63
N ILE A 64 4.07 11.75 2.34
CA ILE A 64 4.65 10.73 3.24
C ILE A 64 4.56 11.12 4.71
N PHE A 65 4.20 12.36 5.01
CA PHE A 65 4.04 12.87 6.37
C PHE A 65 2.55 13.08 6.67
N PRO A 66 2.09 12.72 7.88
CA PRO A 66 0.71 12.97 8.26
C PRO A 66 0.43 14.47 8.33
N LYS A 67 -0.84 14.88 8.24
CA LYS A 67 -1.21 16.30 8.30
C LYS A 67 -0.71 16.99 9.57
N SER A 68 -0.67 16.27 10.68
CA SER A 68 -0.18 16.73 11.98
C SER A 68 1.32 17.04 12.02
N HIS A 69 2.11 16.54 11.07
CA HIS A 69 3.53 16.89 10.94
C HIS A 69 3.70 18.38 10.60
N PHE A 70 2.74 18.94 9.88
CA PHE A 70 2.81 20.32 9.41
C PHE A 70 2.11 21.26 10.39
N GLY A 71 2.65 22.47 10.53
CA GLY A 71 1.97 23.56 11.23
C GLY A 71 0.61 23.92 10.60
N ASN A 72 -0.09 24.89 11.21
CA ASN A 72 -1.45 25.25 10.80
C ASN A 72 -1.57 25.58 9.30
N HIS A 73 -2.47 24.88 8.62
CA HIS A 73 -2.96 25.13 7.26
C HIS A 73 -1.88 25.27 6.16
N VAL A 74 -1.02 24.26 6.00
CA VAL A 74 -0.21 24.15 4.77
C VAL A 74 -1.04 23.66 3.57
N PRO A 75 -0.83 24.21 2.35
CA PRO A 75 -1.45 23.69 1.15
C PRO A 75 -1.06 22.23 0.87
N LEU A 76 -1.98 21.42 0.32
CA LEU A 76 -1.70 20.01 -0.05
C LEU A 76 -0.50 19.88 -1.00
N ALA A 77 -0.29 20.84 -1.89
CA ALA A 77 0.87 20.83 -2.79
C ALA A 77 2.20 20.88 -2.02
N THR A 78 2.26 21.63 -0.92
CA THR A 78 3.43 21.70 -0.04
C THR A 78 3.65 20.36 0.67
N MET A 79 2.59 19.76 1.20
CA MET A 79 2.65 18.46 1.87
C MET A 79 3.19 17.35 0.94
N ARG A 80 2.75 17.34 -0.33
CA ARG A 80 3.21 16.40 -1.35
C ARG A 80 4.67 16.60 -1.74
N ARG A 81 5.15 17.84 -1.70
CA ARG A 81 6.53 18.19 -2.07
C ARG A 81 7.52 17.99 -0.92
N ALA A 82 7.06 17.91 0.33
CA ALA A 82 7.92 17.68 1.49
C ALA A 82 8.77 16.40 1.38
N ALA A 83 8.30 15.40 0.63
CA ALA A 83 9.08 14.19 0.34
C ALA A 83 10.34 14.45 -0.50
N LEU A 84 10.35 15.50 -1.33
CA LEU A 84 11.46 15.83 -2.23
C LEU A 84 12.70 16.35 -1.47
N ASP A 85 12.50 16.85 -0.26
CA ASP A 85 13.59 17.36 0.58
C ASP A 85 14.37 16.23 1.28
N ARG A 86 13.83 14.98 1.26
CA ARG A 86 14.53 13.83 1.82
C ARG A 86 15.68 13.40 0.90
N THR A 87 16.85 13.21 1.49
CA THR A 87 17.96 12.57 0.80
C THR A 87 17.53 11.14 0.43
N PRO A 88 17.66 10.72 -0.86
CA PRO A 88 17.30 9.37 -1.24
C PRO A 88 18.12 8.33 -0.47
N LEU A 89 17.46 7.32 0.07
CA LEU A 89 18.13 6.19 0.72
C LEU A 89 19.05 5.48 -0.27
N ARG A 90 20.25 5.12 0.19
CA ARG A 90 21.28 4.42 -0.58
C ARG A 90 22.04 3.44 0.29
N GLY A 91 22.62 2.43 -0.33
CA GLY A 91 23.33 1.36 0.35
C GLY A 91 22.37 0.37 1.01
N PRO A 92 22.83 -0.34 2.06
CA PRO A 92 21.99 -1.25 2.83
C PRO A 92 20.89 -0.50 3.58
N ILE A 93 19.64 -0.80 3.26
CA ILE A 93 18.45 -0.33 3.97
C ILE A 93 18.00 -1.47 4.91
N ASN A 94 17.98 -1.18 6.20
CA ASN A 94 17.55 -2.11 7.22
C ASN A 94 16.02 -2.20 7.27
N VAL A 95 15.46 -3.38 7.10
CA VAL A 95 14.03 -3.65 7.13
C VAL A 95 13.76 -4.80 8.10
N VAL A 96 12.72 -4.67 8.93
CA VAL A 96 12.26 -5.78 9.77
C VAL A 96 10.97 -6.39 9.22
N LEU A 97 10.90 -7.72 9.21
CA LEU A 97 9.67 -8.46 8.91
C LEU A 97 9.04 -8.92 10.22
N VAL A 98 7.97 -8.26 10.66
CA VAL A 98 7.22 -8.68 11.84
C VAL A 98 6.19 -9.73 11.44
N LEU A 99 6.47 -10.99 11.75
CA LEU A 99 5.56 -12.10 11.49
C LEU A 99 4.56 -12.21 12.64
N VAL A 100 3.27 -12.29 12.30
CA VAL A 100 2.21 -12.49 13.27
C VAL A 100 1.28 -13.60 12.84
N GLU A 101 0.72 -14.29 13.83
CA GLU A 101 -0.32 -15.29 13.65
C GLU A 101 -1.49 -15.01 14.60
N PHE A 102 -2.63 -15.63 14.32
CA PHE A 102 -3.84 -15.44 15.10
C PHE A 102 -3.99 -16.57 16.13
N THR A 103 -4.92 -16.42 17.05
CA THR A 103 -5.25 -17.50 18.01
C THR A 103 -5.80 -18.74 17.30
N ASP A 104 -6.53 -18.56 16.20
CA ASP A 104 -7.19 -19.59 15.40
C ASP A 104 -6.44 -19.97 14.10
N VAL A 105 -5.54 -19.11 13.61
CA VAL A 105 -4.80 -19.33 12.35
C VAL A 105 -3.31 -19.18 12.58
N LYS A 106 -2.60 -20.31 12.47
CA LYS A 106 -1.16 -20.43 12.69
C LYS A 106 -0.35 -20.25 11.41
N MET A 107 0.87 -19.73 11.55
CA MET A 107 1.81 -19.72 10.44
C MET A 107 2.25 -21.15 10.09
N ALA A 108 2.62 -21.37 8.83
CA ALA A 108 3.24 -22.63 8.43
C ALA A 108 4.57 -22.83 9.19
N PRO A 109 5.00 -24.09 9.41
CA PRO A 109 6.32 -24.37 9.95
C PRO A 109 7.42 -23.67 9.13
N ASN A 110 8.47 -23.22 9.81
CA ASN A 110 9.62 -22.52 9.23
C ASN A 110 9.27 -21.23 8.46
N ALA A 111 8.18 -20.55 8.84
CA ALA A 111 7.78 -19.31 8.19
C ALA A 111 8.86 -18.23 8.29
N LYS A 112 9.54 -18.13 9.45
CA LYS A 112 10.60 -17.16 9.68
C LYS A 112 11.72 -17.29 8.65
N GLU A 113 12.30 -18.48 8.54
CA GLU A 113 13.41 -18.80 7.65
C GLU A 113 12.99 -18.61 6.18
N ARG A 114 11.75 -18.98 5.85
CA ARG A 114 11.20 -18.77 4.51
C ARG A 114 11.12 -17.29 4.14
N PHE A 115 10.66 -16.44 5.05
CA PHE A 115 10.54 -15.00 4.80
C PHE A 115 11.90 -14.32 4.79
N GLU A 116 12.83 -14.71 5.67
CA GLU A 116 14.21 -14.22 5.65
C GLU A 116 14.90 -14.55 4.32
N LYS A 117 14.78 -15.79 3.84
CA LYS A 117 15.27 -16.20 2.53
C LYS A 117 14.59 -15.41 1.41
N LEU A 118 13.27 -15.26 1.46
CA LEU A 118 12.51 -14.49 0.46
C LEU A 118 13.00 -13.05 0.33
N PHE A 119 13.27 -12.39 1.45
CA PHE A 119 13.62 -10.98 1.45
C PHE A 119 15.10 -10.71 1.25
N PHE A 120 15.98 -11.46 1.92
CA PHE A 120 17.37 -11.03 2.11
C PHE A 120 18.42 -11.89 1.39
N SER A 121 18.07 -13.10 0.95
CA SER A 121 19.03 -14.01 0.30
C SER A 121 19.54 -13.49 -1.05
N LYS A 122 20.62 -14.10 -1.56
CA LYS A 122 21.12 -13.89 -2.92
C LYS A 122 21.39 -15.22 -3.59
N GLY A 123 20.95 -15.40 -4.83
CA GLY A 123 21.14 -16.62 -5.60
C GLY A 123 20.42 -17.86 -5.06
N GLU A 124 19.54 -17.71 -4.06
CA GLU A 124 18.84 -18.85 -3.46
C GLU A 124 17.43 -19.07 -4.02
N ILE A 125 16.84 -18.03 -4.60
CA ILE A 125 15.48 -18.07 -5.17
C ILE A 125 15.62 -17.98 -6.68
N PRO A 126 15.07 -18.95 -7.45
CA PRO A 126 15.22 -18.97 -8.90
C PRO A 126 14.76 -17.68 -9.61
N THR A 127 13.80 -16.96 -9.02
CA THR A 127 13.26 -15.70 -9.54
C THR A 127 13.85 -14.45 -8.90
N GLY A 128 14.87 -14.61 -8.05
CA GLY A 128 15.44 -13.55 -7.23
C GLY A 128 14.66 -13.29 -5.93
N SER A 129 15.38 -12.85 -4.91
CA SER A 129 14.84 -12.33 -3.65
C SER A 129 14.38 -10.87 -3.78
N VAL A 130 13.72 -10.36 -2.74
CA VAL A 130 13.34 -8.92 -2.69
C VAL A 130 14.60 -8.03 -2.71
N ASN A 131 15.66 -8.42 -1.99
CA ASN A 131 16.94 -7.74 -2.02
C ASN A 131 17.52 -7.69 -3.45
N GLU A 132 17.55 -8.81 -4.16
CA GLU A 132 18.05 -8.87 -5.55
C GLU A 132 17.24 -7.99 -6.49
N PHE A 133 15.91 -7.97 -6.35
CA PHE A 133 15.06 -7.07 -7.11
C PHE A 133 15.44 -5.59 -6.88
N TYR A 134 15.60 -5.17 -5.62
CA TYR A 134 15.96 -3.77 -5.32
C TYR A 134 17.39 -3.43 -5.74
N GLU A 135 18.33 -4.37 -5.65
CA GLU A 135 19.68 -4.19 -6.19
C GLU A 135 19.66 -4.01 -7.71
N GLU A 136 18.89 -4.82 -8.43
CA GLU A 136 18.77 -4.74 -9.90
C GLU A 136 18.13 -3.43 -10.34
N VAL A 137 16.91 -3.11 -9.88
CA VAL A 137 16.16 -1.94 -10.36
C VAL A 137 16.78 -0.61 -9.92
N SER A 138 17.64 -0.63 -8.89
CA SER A 138 18.38 0.55 -8.44
C SER A 138 19.78 0.68 -9.07
N ASN A 139 20.20 -0.28 -9.91
CA ASN A 139 21.56 -0.39 -10.44
C ASN A 139 22.61 -0.41 -9.30
N GLY A 140 22.38 -1.26 -8.30
CA GLY A 140 23.25 -1.47 -7.14
C GLY A 140 23.27 -0.32 -6.12
N LYS A 141 22.38 0.66 -6.24
CA LYS A 141 22.35 1.81 -5.31
C LYS A 141 21.63 1.51 -4.00
N VAL A 142 20.78 0.49 -3.99
CA VAL A 142 19.99 0.06 -2.84
C VAL A 142 20.14 -1.44 -2.69
N SER A 143 20.40 -1.88 -1.46
CA SER A 143 20.25 -3.27 -1.05
C SER A 143 19.42 -3.33 0.23
N LEU A 144 18.81 -4.48 0.51
CA LEU A 144 18.02 -4.71 1.71
C LEU A 144 18.76 -5.64 2.67
N ALA A 145 18.74 -5.30 3.94
CA ALA A 145 19.26 -6.11 5.03
C ALA A 145 18.24 -6.13 6.19
N GLY A 146 18.32 -7.15 7.05
CA GLY A 146 17.47 -7.25 8.23
C GLY A 146 17.16 -8.67 8.63
N GLU A 147 16.07 -8.84 9.37
CA GLU A 147 15.64 -10.12 9.93
C GLU A 147 14.12 -10.23 9.92
N ALA A 148 13.63 -11.47 10.03
CA ALA A 148 12.24 -11.70 10.41
C ALA A 148 12.15 -11.95 11.90
N VAL A 149 11.09 -11.48 12.54
CA VAL A 149 10.83 -11.67 13.97
C VAL A 149 9.45 -12.27 14.19
N GLY A 150 9.28 -13.01 15.28
CA GLY A 150 8.08 -13.79 15.54
C GLY A 150 8.18 -15.24 15.00
N PRO A 151 7.04 -15.90 14.71
CA PRO A 151 5.69 -15.33 14.69
C PRO A 151 5.16 -14.98 16.08
N PHE A 152 4.62 -13.78 16.24
CA PHE A 152 3.91 -13.38 17.46
C PHE A 152 2.43 -13.77 17.36
N THR A 153 1.88 -14.40 18.39
CA THR A 153 0.43 -14.66 18.45
C THR A 153 -0.31 -13.41 18.89
N LEU A 154 -1.18 -12.90 18.03
CA LEU A 154 -2.11 -11.83 18.33
C LEU A 154 -3.18 -12.30 19.32
N SER A 155 -3.79 -11.37 20.06
CA SER A 155 -4.74 -11.66 21.14
C SER A 155 -6.13 -12.12 20.68
N ARG A 156 -6.47 -11.92 19.40
CA ARG A 156 -7.78 -12.27 18.84
C ARG A 156 -7.66 -13.17 17.61
N GLU A 157 -8.79 -13.76 17.24
CA GLU A 157 -8.94 -14.53 16.01
C GLU A 157 -8.86 -13.63 14.77
N LYS A 158 -8.52 -14.22 13.62
CA LYS A 158 -8.42 -13.51 12.34
C LYS A 158 -9.69 -12.71 11.99
N ALA A 159 -10.86 -13.27 12.30
CA ALA A 159 -12.15 -12.64 12.00
C ALA A 159 -12.32 -11.27 12.68
N TYR A 160 -11.76 -11.08 13.88
CA TYR A 160 -11.81 -9.81 14.61
C TYR A 160 -11.13 -8.67 13.83
N TYR A 161 -9.90 -8.90 13.35
CA TYR A 161 -9.16 -7.90 12.58
C TYR A 161 -9.69 -7.72 11.15
N ALA A 162 -10.25 -8.78 10.55
CA ALA A 162 -10.89 -8.70 9.24
C ALA A 162 -12.21 -7.92 9.28
N ASN A 163 -12.92 -7.95 10.42
CA ASN A 163 -14.14 -7.20 10.70
C ASN A 163 -15.17 -7.21 9.56
N GLY A 164 -15.41 -8.39 8.96
CA GLY A 164 -16.36 -8.58 7.86
C GLY A 164 -16.06 -7.82 6.56
N ALA A 165 -14.96 -7.08 6.50
CA ALA A 165 -14.61 -6.16 5.41
C ALA A 165 -13.11 -6.18 5.08
N TYR A 166 -12.48 -7.35 5.24
CA TYR A 166 -11.06 -7.58 4.95
C TYR A 166 -10.10 -6.61 5.68
N GLY A 167 -10.51 -6.07 6.83
CA GLY A 167 -9.73 -5.13 7.62
C GLY A 167 -9.62 -3.74 7.00
N ASN A 168 -10.50 -3.38 6.06
CA ASN A 168 -10.46 -2.10 5.34
C ASN A 168 -11.52 -1.09 5.82
N ILE A 169 -12.32 -1.45 6.83
CA ILE A 169 -13.42 -0.60 7.31
C ILE A 169 -13.04 0.19 8.57
N TRP A 170 -13.68 1.34 8.73
CA TRP A 170 -13.69 2.15 9.94
C TRP A 170 -15.09 2.12 10.56
N PRO A 171 -15.25 2.14 11.91
CA PRO A 171 -14.20 2.19 12.93
C PRO A 171 -13.46 0.87 13.16
N GLU A 172 -12.41 0.92 13.96
CA GLU A 172 -11.71 -0.24 14.49
C GLU A 172 -12.68 -1.24 15.16
N PRO A 173 -12.37 -2.55 15.17
CA PRO A 173 -11.11 -3.17 14.78
C PRO A 173 -10.94 -3.34 13.26
N ASN A 174 -9.71 -3.24 12.78
CA ASN A 174 -9.35 -3.44 11.37
C ASN A 174 -7.86 -3.84 11.20
N SER A 175 -7.33 -3.80 9.98
CA SER A 175 -5.93 -4.12 9.70
C SER A 175 -4.93 -3.19 10.41
N GLN A 176 -5.31 -1.95 10.70
CA GLN A 176 -4.47 -1.02 11.48
C GLN A 176 -4.41 -1.45 12.95
N THR A 177 -5.54 -1.90 13.52
CA THR A 177 -5.56 -2.51 14.87
C THR A 177 -4.61 -3.71 14.94
N MET A 178 -4.60 -4.56 13.92
CA MET A 178 -3.69 -5.70 13.81
C MET A 178 -2.22 -5.24 13.77
N ALA A 179 -1.91 -4.24 12.95
CA ALA A 179 -0.54 -3.71 12.82
C ALA A 179 -0.05 -3.05 14.12
N ASN A 180 -0.91 -2.31 14.82
CA ASN A 180 -0.58 -1.68 16.10
C ASN A 180 -0.23 -2.72 17.18
N GLU A 181 -1.01 -3.80 17.26
CA GLU A 181 -0.74 -4.90 18.17
C GLU A 181 0.55 -5.64 17.80
N ALA A 182 0.78 -5.89 16.51
CA ALA A 182 2.00 -6.52 16.01
C ALA A 182 3.26 -5.72 16.40
N VAL A 183 3.24 -4.39 16.21
CA VAL A 183 4.35 -3.51 16.61
C VAL A 183 4.54 -3.51 18.12
N THR A 184 3.45 -3.49 18.90
CA THR A 184 3.52 -3.56 20.38
C THR A 184 4.21 -4.84 20.84
N LEU A 185 3.84 -6.00 20.28
CA LEU A 185 4.47 -7.29 20.58
C LEU A 185 5.95 -7.31 20.17
N ALA A 186 6.25 -6.81 18.97
CA ALA A 186 7.62 -6.75 18.45
C ALA A 186 8.53 -5.80 19.25
N THR A 187 7.98 -4.72 19.83
CA THR A 187 8.75 -3.73 20.60
C THR A 187 9.37 -4.35 21.85
N GLY A 188 8.75 -5.39 22.41
CA GLY A 188 9.33 -6.17 23.51
C GLY A 188 10.47 -7.12 23.09
N ALA A 189 10.64 -7.36 21.79
CA ALA A 189 11.58 -8.35 21.25
C ALA A 189 12.77 -7.72 20.50
N ILE A 190 12.59 -6.55 19.89
CA ILE A 190 13.61 -5.88 19.09
C ILE A 190 13.68 -4.38 19.33
N ASP A 191 14.84 -3.83 19.02
CA ASP A 191 15.09 -2.39 19.01
C ASP A 191 14.79 -1.82 17.62
N PHE A 192 13.69 -1.06 17.51
CA PHE A 192 13.25 -0.45 16.26
C PHE A 192 14.17 0.67 15.76
N SER A 193 15.02 1.25 16.61
CA SER A 193 15.93 2.34 16.19
C SER A 193 16.92 1.90 15.11
N LYS A 194 17.21 0.60 15.02
CA LYS A 194 18.08 0.01 13.98
C LYS A 194 17.48 0.08 12.58
N TYR A 195 16.16 0.25 12.49
CA TYR A 195 15.38 0.25 11.25
C TYR A 195 14.93 1.65 10.84
N ASP A 196 15.32 2.68 11.59
CA ASP A 196 15.25 4.07 11.17
C ASP A 196 16.42 4.36 10.22
N ASN A 197 16.14 4.33 8.92
CA ASN A 197 17.14 4.43 7.87
C ASN A 197 17.51 5.87 7.49
N ASP A 198 16.74 6.86 7.96
CA ASP A 198 16.97 8.26 7.64
C ASP A 198 17.16 9.19 8.85
N LYS A 199 17.10 8.65 10.08
CA LYS A 199 17.44 9.34 11.33
C LYS A 199 16.65 10.63 11.55
N ASN A 200 15.36 10.62 11.18
CA ASN A 200 14.45 11.77 11.29
C ASN A 200 13.58 11.71 12.53
#